data_AF-A0A2N3HYM1-F1
#
_entry.id   AF-A0A2N3HYM1-F1
#
_cell.length_a   1.000
_cell.length_b   1.000
_cell.length_c   1.000
_cell.angle_alpha   90.00
_cell.angle_beta   90.00
_cell.angle_gamma   90.00
#
_symmetry.space_group_name_H-M   'P 1'
#
loop_
_entity.id
_entity.type
_entity.pdbx_description
1 polymer ?
#
loop_
_entity_poly.entity_id
_entity_poly.type
_entity_poly.pdbx_seq_one_letter_code
_entity_poly.pdbx_strand_id
1 'polypeptide(L)'
;MKIIWDVNDSDIKKVVDFVNNNKTLLVEKRMLKNIRRKELVISKDIILKKMLRCLLTGQQDINQDKKLNAFFNKTPFLFTDEFLSKEYDIESAVQEALASNGIIPSGKTINFFILNYFYLLQSNWEIMVELEKCSAEDYTVAQERELADYIDKVFKGFGSIQARSFLQTLGLTKYEIPITPQFIGWLKNFGFPILFSPIALQDKSFYHFISNGIQLLCEKANIYPCLLDATVFSSKDTKAWKSSIIKGRGE
;
A
#
# COMPACT_ATOMS: atom_id res chain seq x y z
N MET A 1 -19.04 12.72 25.02
CA MET A 1 -18.04 11.68 25.37
C MET A 1 -16.74 11.99 24.65
N LYS A 2 -15.58 11.82 25.29
CA LYS A 2 -14.25 12.11 24.71
C LYS A 2 -13.39 10.84 24.80
N ILE A 3 -12.81 10.41 23.68
CA ILE A 3 -11.84 9.32 23.62
C ILE A 3 -10.47 9.95 23.36
N ILE A 4 -9.45 9.53 24.11
CA ILE A 4 -8.08 10.06 24.01
C ILE A 4 -7.12 8.89 23.85
N TRP A 5 -6.24 8.99 22.86
CA TRP A 5 -5.08 8.11 22.75
C TRP A 5 -3.97 8.63 23.66
N ASP A 6 -3.52 7.80 24.60
CA ASP A 6 -2.40 8.11 25.47
C ASP A 6 -1.15 7.36 25.01
N VAL A 7 -0.05 8.09 24.83
CA VAL A 7 1.23 7.57 24.33
C VAL A 7 2.31 8.02 25.30
N ASN A 8 2.95 7.07 25.97
CA ASN A 8 3.99 7.35 26.97
C ASN A 8 5.40 7.17 26.38
N ASP A 9 6.42 7.55 27.16
CA ASP A 9 7.83 7.45 26.75
C ASP A 9 8.30 6.02 26.43
N SER A 10 7.71 5.01 27.08
CA SER A 10 8.01 3.61 26.80
C SER A 10 7.51 3.21 25.41
N ASP A 11 6.31 3.65 25.03
CA ASP A 11 5.74 3.41 23.70
C ASP A 11 6.58 4.09 22.62
N ILE A 12 6.96 5.36 22.85
CA ILE A 12 7.84 6.13 21.95
C ILE A 12 9.16 5.40 21.76
N LYS A 13 9.83 5.03 22.86
CA LYS A 13 11.12 4.35 22.83
C LYS A 13 11.05 3.02 22.06
N LYS A 14 10.00 2.21 22.28
CA LYS A 14 9.80 0.95 21.56
C LYS A 14 9.71 1.16 20.04
N VAL A 15 8.99 2.18 19.58
CA VAL A 15 8.87 2.47 18.14
C VAL A 15 10.21 2.92 17.57
N VAL A 16 10.90 3.84 18.25
CA VAL A 16 12.22 4.36 17.83
C VAL A 16 13.24 3.23 17.74
N ASP A 17 13.34 2.40 18.80
CA ASP A 17 14.24 1.25 18.84
C ASP A 17 13.88 0.23 17.74
N PHE A 18 12.59 -0.03 17.52
CA PHE A 18 12.15 -0.94 16.47
C PHE A 18 12.56 -0.46 15.07
N VAL A 19 12.34 0.81 14.74
CA VAL A 19 12.74 1.37 13.43
C VAL A 19 14.25 1.40 13.27
N ASN A 20 14.99 1.80 14.31
CA ASN A 20 16.45 1.85 14.25
C ASN A 20 17.10 0.48 14.07
N ASN A 21 16.55 -0.56 14.71
CA ASN A 21 17.07 -1.93 14.63
C ASN A 21 16.66 -2.68 13.36
N ASN A 22 15.75 -2.13 12.54
CA ASN A 22 15.22 -2.78 11.35
C ASN A 22 15.35 -1.87 10.10
N LYS A 23 16.50 -1.21 9.95
CA LYS A 23 16.83 -0.46 8.73
C LYS A 23 17.13 -1.45 7.60
N THR A 24 16.39 -1.31 6.51
CA THR A 24 16.53 -2.15 5.31
C THR A 24 16.45 -1.29 4.05
N LEU A 25 16.89 -1.84 2.90
CA LEU A 25 16.76 -1.18 1.60
C LEU A 25 15.31 -0.78 1.29
N LEU A 26 14.32 -1.52 1.79
CA LEU A 26 12.90 -1.17 1.63
C LEU A 26 12.56 0.13 2.38
N VAL A 27 13.03 0.26 3.63
CA VAL A 27 12.84 1.46 4.45
C VAL A 27 13.53 2.66 3.81
N GLU A 28 14.75 2.49 3.30
CA GLU A 28 15.48 3.54 2.59
C GLU A 28 14.76 3.98 1.31
N LYS A 29 14.31 3.03 0.48
CA LYS A 29 13.50 3.33 -0.71
C LYS A 29 12.22 4.07 -0.35
N ARG A 30 11.55 3.67 0.75
CA ARG A 30 10.37 4.35 1.25
C ARG A 30 10.68 5.78 1.67
N MET A 31 11.78 6.01 2.39
CA MET A 31 12.22 7.36 2.76
C MET A 31 12.50 8.24 1.54
N LEU A 32 13.23 7.72 0.55
CA LEU A 32 13.57 8.46 -0.66
C LEU A 32 12.33 8.81 -1.47
N LYS A 33 11.41 7.86 -1.63
CA LYS A 33 10.23 8.01 -2.48
C LYS A 33 9.08 8.77 -1.81
N ASN A 34 8.70 8.39 -0.60
CA ASN A 34 7.47 8.90 0.03
C ASN A 34 7.70 10.18 0.83
N ILE A 35 8.88 10.32 1.47
CA ILE A 35 9.19 11.50 2.28
C ILE A 35 9.92 12.54 1.44
N ARG A 36 11.01 12.12 0.79
CA ARG A 36 11.86 13.03 -0.01
C ARG A 36 11.38 13.19 -1.45
N ARG A 37 10.32 12.48 -1.85
CA ARG A 37 9.69 12.56 -3.19
C ARG A 37 10.66 12.46 -4.36
N LYS A 38 11.78 11.73 -4.19
CA LYS A 38 12.74 11.54 -5.28
C LYS A 38 12.12 10.69 -6.38
N GLU A 39 12.24 11.19 -7.62
CA GLU A 39 11.75 10.50 -8.84
C GLU A 39 10.26 10.17 -8.78
N LEU A 40 9.47 11.04 -8.16
CA LEU A 40 8.02 10.91 -8.16
C LEU A 40 7.49 11.17 -9.57
N VAL A 41 6.93 10.14 -10.19
CA VAL A 41 6.29 10.23 -11.50
C VAL A 41 4.84 9.79 -11.35
N ILE A 42 3.92 10.67 -11.74
CA ILE A 42 2.49 10.39 -11.83
C ILE A 42 2.14 10.39 -13.32
N SER A 43 1.70 9.24 -13.82
CA SER A 43 1.28 9.07 -15.20
C SER A 43 0.19 8.03 -15.28
N LYS A 44 -0.58 8.03 -16.36
CA LYS A 44 -1.65 7.06 -16.60
C LYS A 44 -1.17 5.62 -16.44
N ASP A 45 -0.03 5.30 -17.07
CA ASP A 45 0.55 3.96 -17.03
C ASP A 45 1.01 3.56 -15.62
N ILE A 46 1.57 4.50 -14.86
CA ILE A 46 1.96 4.23 -13.47
C ILE A 46 0.71 4.00 -12.62
N ILE A 47 -0.35 4.79 -12.81
CA ILE A 47 -1.63 4.62 -12.11
C ILE A 47 -2.21 3.23 -12.42
N LEU A 48 -2.31 2.85 -13.69
CA LEU A 48 -2.83 1.53 -14.12
C LEU A 48 -2.01 0.39 -13.51
N LYS A 49 -0.68 0.50 -13.61
CA LYS A 49 0.25 -0.47 -13.04
C LYS A 49 0.08 -0.64 -11.53
N LYS A 50 0.01 0.46 -10.78
CA LYS A 50 -0.14 0.41 -9.31
C LYS A 50 -1.54 -0.05 -8.90
N MET A 51 -2.58 0.37 -9.62
CA MET A 51 -3.95 -0.04 -9.38
C MET A 51 -4.13 -1.55 -9.55
N LEU A 52 -3.66 -2.10 -10.68
CA LEU A 52 -3.73 -3.54 -10.92
C LEU A 52 -2.93 -4.32 -9.85
N ARG A 53 -1.74 -3.83 -9.48
CA ARG A 53 -0.94 -4.46 -8.43
C ARG A 53 -1.71 -4.53 -7.11
N CYS A 54 -2.33 -3.43 -6.68
CA CYS A 54 -3.13 -3.41 -5.45
C CYS A 54 -4.29 -4.42 -5.49
N LEU A 55 -5.04 -4.45 -6.60
CA LEU A 55 -6.13 -5.42 -6.79
C LEU A 55 -5.66 -6.88 -6.73
N LEU A 56 -4.45 -7.18 -7.21
CA LEU A 56 -3.88 -8.54 -7.20
C LEU A 56 -3.27 -8.93 -5.85
N THR A 57 -2.70 -7.96 -5.10
CA THR A 57 -2.01 -8.25 -3.82
C THR A 57 -2.93 -8.57 -2.65
N GLY A 58 -4.24 -8.32 -2.77
CA GLY A 58 -5.20 -8.61 -1.69
C GLY A 58 -5.45 -10.10 -1.41
N GLN A 59 -4.88 -11.03 -2.18
CA GLN A 59 -5.36 -12.42 -2.24
C GLN A 59 -4.28 -13.53 -2.19
N GLN A 60 -2.99 -13.24 -1.99
CA GLN A 60 -1.96 -14.18 -2.48
C GLN A 60 -0.89 -14.66 -1.47
N ASP A 61 -0.32 -15.83 -1.79
CA ASP A 61 0.79 -16.49 -1.09
C ASP A 61 2.18 -16.05 -1.60
N ILE A 62 3.23 -16.53 -0.93
CA ILE A 62 4.65 -16.18 -1.20
C ILE A 62 5.09 -16.51 -2.64
N ASN A 63 4.56 -17.58 -3.25
CA ASN A 63 4.96 -17.98 -4.61
C ASN A 63 4.30 -17.09 -5.67
N GLN A 64 3.05 -16.72 -5.43
CA GLN A 64 2.34 -15.75 -6.25
C GLN A 64 2.98 -14.36 -6.18
N ASP A 65 3.49 -13.96 -5.01
CA ASP A 65 4.22 -12.70 -4.86
C ASP A 65 5.47 -12.63 -5.75
N LYS A 66 6.21 -13.73 -5.92
CA LYS A 66 7.37 -13.77 -6.83
C LYS A 66 6.96 -13.55 -8.29
N LYS A 67 5.90 -14.22 -8.76
CA LYS A 67 5.39 -14.08 -10.13
C LYS A 67 4.84 -12.68 -10.38
N LEU A 68 4.07 -12.13 -9.44
CA LEU A 68 3.59 -10.76 -9.48
C LEU A 68 4.75 -9.77 -9.57
N ASN A 69 5.76 -9.92 -8.71
CA ASN A 69 6.94 -9.05 -8.76
C ASN A 69 7.67 -9.15 -10.10
N ALA A 70 7.86 -10.35 -10.65
CA ALA A 70 8.46 -10.54 -11.97
C ALA A 70 7.64 -9.83 -13.06
N PHE A 71 6.33 -10.00 -13.08
CA PHE A 71 5.42 -9.35 -14.04
C PHE A 71 5.47 -7.83 -13.95
N PHE A 72 5.34 -7.26 -12.74
CA PHE A 72 5.35 -5.82 -12.53
C PHE A 72 6.73 -5.18 -12.70
N ASN A 73 7.82 -5.95 -12.74
CA ASN A 73 9.16 -5.43 -13.00
C ASN A 73 9.55 -5.46 -14.48
N LYS A 74 8.71 -6.02 -15.36
CA LYS A 74 8.94 -5.94 -16.82
C LYS A 74 8.98 -4.49 -17.28
N THR A 75 9.93 -4.20 -18.17
CA THR A 75 10.14 -2.90 -18.81
C THR A 75 10.21 -3.09 -20.33
N PRO A 76 9.30 -2.47 -21.11
CA PRO A 76 8.14 -1.69 -20.67
C PRO A 76 7.09 -2.55 -19.94
N PHE A 77 6.26 -1.92 -19.11
CA PHE A 77 5.10 -2.59 -18.51
C PHE A 77 3.98 -2.71 -19.56
N LEU A 78 3.28 -3.84 -19.60
CA LEU A 78 2.38 -4.19 -20.71
C LEU A 78 1.11 -3.33 -20.76
N PHE A 79 0.43 -3.17 -19.62
CA PHE A 79 -0.90 -2.53 -19.59
C PHE A 79 -0.78 -1.01 -19.48
N THR A 80 -0.38 -0.37 -20.59
CA THR A 80 -0.40 1.09 -20.77
C THR A 80 -1.78 1.58 -21.18
N ASP A 81 -2.05 2.88 -21.04
CA ASP A 81 -3.25 3.53 -21.58
C ASP A 81 -3.36 3.29 -23.09
N GLU A 82 -2.24 3.39 -23.80
CA GLU A 82 -2.18 3.13 -25.25
C GLU A 82 -2.57 1.69 -25.59
N PHE A 83 -2.00 0.70 -24.88
CA PHE A 83 -2.33 -0.71 -25.09
C PHE A 83 -3.83 -0.94 -24.89
N LEU A 84 -4.36 -0.56 -23.72
CA LEU A 84 -5.76 -0.81 -23.37
C LEU A 84 -6.75 -0.08 -24.29
N SER A 85 -6.39 1.10 -24.81
CA SER A 85 -7.24 1.86 -25.73
C SER A 85 -7.39 1.23 -27.12
N LYS A 86 -6.46 0.35 -27.50
CA LYS A 86 -6.45 -0.33 -28.81
C LYS A 86 -7.14 -1.69 -28.80
N GLU A 87 -7.38 -2.25 -27.62
CA GLU A 87 -8.02 -3.55 -27.46
C GLU A 87 -9.54 -3.45 -27.57
N TYR A 88 -10.14 -4.29 -28.42
CA TYR A 88 -11.59 -4.41 -28.51
C TYR A 88 -12.19 -5.13 -27.29
N ASP A 89 -11.50 -6.17 -26.81
CA ASP A 89 -11.86 -6.93 -25.62
C ASP A 89 -10.73 -6.86 -24.59
N ILE A 90 -10.78 -5.80 -23.79
CA ILE A 90 -9.80 -5.54 -22.71
C ILE A 90 -9.81 -6.68 -21.67
N GLU A 91 -10.97 -7.29 -21.42
CA GLU A 91 -11.08 -8.34 -20.41
C GLU A 91 -10.25 -9.56 -20.79
N SER A 92 -10.50 -10.10 -21.99
CA SER A 92 -9.77 -11.25 -22.51
C SER A 92 -8.28 -10.94 -22.63
N ALA A 93 -7.91 -9.76 -23.16
CA ALA A 93 -6.50 -9.37 -23.31
C ALA A 93 -5.75 -9.31 -21.97
N VAL A 94 -6.35 -8.73 -20.93
CA VAL A 94 -5.72 -8.67 -19.59
C VAL A 94 -5.64 -10.04 -18.95
N GLN A 95 -6.68 -10.88 -19.08
CA GLN A 95 -6.69 -12.25 -18.56
C GLN A 95 -5.60 -13.11 -19.20
N GLU A 96 -5.52 -13.13 -20.53
CA GLU A 96 -4.53 -13.91 -21.27
C GLU A 96 -3.10 -13.47 -20.94
N ALA A 97 -2.87 -12.17 -20.86
CA ALA A 97 -1.55 -11.64 -20.53
C ALA A 97 -1.12 -12.01 -19.11
N LEU A 98 -2.01 -11.95 -18.11
CA LEU A 98 -1.70 -12.38 -16.75
C LEU A 98 -1.49 -13.89 -16.67
N ALA A 99 -2.36 -14.69 -17.30
CA ALA A 99 -2.25 -16.14 -17.35
C ALA A 99 -0.95 -16.61 -18.00
N SER A 100 -0.53 -15.95 -19.10
CA SER A 100 0.75 -16.20 -19.78
C SER A 100 1.97 -15.89 -18.90
N ASN A 101 1.78 -15.12 -17.81
CA ASN A 101 2.80 -14.86 -16.80
C ASN A 101 2.60 -15.70 -15.52
N GLY A 102 1.73 -16.70 -15.58
CA GLY A 102 1.43 -17.61 -14.47
C GLY A 102 0.67 -16.96 -13.33
N ILE A 103 -0.02 -15.84 -13.58
CA ILE A 103 -0.89 -15.13 -12.64
C ILE A 103 -2.34 -15.44 -13.02
N ILE A 104 -3.09 -16.02 -12.10
CA ILE A 104 -4.51 -16.37 -12.31
C ILE A 104 -5.35 -15.46 -11.41
N PRO A 105 -5.81 -14.30 -11.91
CA PRO A 105 -6.67 -13.41 -11.13
C PRO A 105 -8.08 -13.99 -11.02
N SER A 106 -8.82 -13.61 -9.97
CA SER A 106 -10.25 -13.85 -9.94
C SER A 106 -10.96 -13.02 -11.01
N GLY A 107 -12.04 -13.53 -11.61
CA GLY A 107 -12.84 -12.76 -12.58
C GLY A 107 -13.33 -11.43 -12.00
N LYS A 108 -13.62 -11.40 -10.68
CA LYS A 108 -13.97 -10.17 -9.96
C LYS A 108 -12.84 -9.14 -9.95
N THR A 109 -11.59 -9.57 -9.77
CA THR A 109 -10.40 -8.71 -9.80
C THR A 109 -10.23 -8.06 -11.17
N ILE A 110 -10.40 -8.84 -12.25
CA ILE A 110 -10.32 -8.33 -13.61
C ILE A 110 -11.43 -7.32 -13.89
N ASN A 111 -12.67 -7.68 -13.58
CA ASN A 111 -13.81 -6.79 -13.75
C ASN A 111 -13.61 -5.46 -12.99
N PHE A 112 -13.08 -5.49 -11.76
CA PHE A 112 -12.74 -4.27 -11.03
C PHE A 112 -11.69 -3.40 -11.72
N PHE A 113 -10.62 -4.01 -12.25
CA PHE A 113 -9.61 -3.27 -13.00
C PHE A 113 -10.21 -2.57 -14.22
N ILE A 114 -11.06 -3.26 -14.96
CA ILE A 114 -11.73 -2.75 -16.18
C ILE A 114 -12.69 -1.62 -15.83
N LEU A 115 -13.56 -1.82 -14.83
CA LEU A 115 -14.49 -0.78 -14.38
C LEU A 115 -13.75 0.49 -13.93
N ASN A 116 -12.61 0.33 -13.25
CA ASN A 116 -11.79 1.47 -12.85
C ASN A 116 -11.11 2.14 -14.04
N TYR A 117 -10.63 1.38 -15.03
CA TYR A 117 -10.08 1.95 -16.26
C TYR A 117 -11.14 2.77 -17.01
N PHE A 118 -12.35 2.25 -17.19
CA PHE A 118 -13.44 3.01 -17.80
C PHE A 118 -13.84 4.24 -16.99
N TYR A 119 -13.85 4.16 -15.67
CA TYR A 119 -14.05 5.34 -14.81
C TYR A 119 -12.96 6.40 -15.04
N LEU A 120 -11.69 6.01 -15.17
CA LEU A 120 -10.60 6.93 -15.47
C LEU A 120 -10.77 7.61 -16.82
N LEU A 121 -11.23 6.89 -17.85
CA LEU A 121 -11.55 7.46 -19.16
C LEU A 121 -12.73 8.43 -19.09
N GLN A 122 -13.83 8.04 -18.44
CA GLN A 122 -15.05 8.84 -18.33
C GLN A 122 -14.86 10.12 -17.51
N SER A 123 -14.04 10.06 -16.46
CA SER A 123 -13.65 11.21 -15.64
C SER A 123 -12.51 12.03 -16.26
N ASN A 124 -12.08 11.72 -17.49
CA ASN A 124 -10.94 12.36 -18.15
C ASN A 124 -9.70 12.45 -17.25
N TRP A 125 -9.43 11.39 -16.49
CA TRP A 125 -8.29 11.28 -15.59
C TRP A 125 -8.23 12.35 -14.48
N GLU A 126 -9.37 12.91 -14.04
CA GLU A 126 -9.46 13.89 -12.95
C GLU A 126 -8.69 13.51 -11.68
N ILE A 127 -8.59 12.22 -11.36
CA ILE A 127 -7.79 11.72 -10.22
C ILE A 127 -6.32 12.18 -10.29
N MET A 128 -5.75 12.38 -11.49
CA MET A 128 -4.37 12.83 -11.64
C MET A 128 -4.16 14.21 -11.00
N VAL A 129 -5.14 15.11 -11.14
CA VAL A 129 -5.10 16.44 -10.52
C VAL A 129 -5.04 16.32 -9.00
N GLU A 130 -5.84 15.42 -8.41
CA GLU A 130 -5.84 15.19 -6.96
C GLU A 130 -4.55 14.52 -6.46
N LEU A 131 -3.99 13.59 -7.25
CA LEU A 131 -2.69 12.97 -6.94
C LEU A 131 -1.55 13.99 -7.01
N GLU A 132 -1.58 14.91 -7.99
CA GLU A 132 -0.60 15.98 -8.16
C GLU A 132 -0.69 17.02 -7.03
N LYS A 133 -1.89 17.37 -6.55
CA LYS A 133 -2.04 18.20 -5.35
C LYS A 133 -1.35 17.59 -4.13
N CYS A 134 -1.52 16.27 -3.93
CA CYS A 134 -0.83 15.54 -2.87
C CYS A 134 0.63 15.20 -3.21
N SER A 135 1.16 15.68 -4.34
CA SER A 135 2.59 15.64 -4.66
C SER A 135 3.35 16.87 -4.13
N ALA A 136 2.65 17.94 -3.78
CA ALA A 136 3.23 19.16 -3.23
C ALA A 136 3.93 18.92 -1.87
N GLU A 137 4.93 19.72 -1.53
CA GLU A 137 5.73 19.51 -0.31
C GLU A 137 4.95 19.78 0.98
N ASP A 138 3.95 20.67 0.92
CA ASP A 138 3.21 21.27 2.03
C ASP A 138 1.84 20.63 2.32
N TYR A 139 1.51 19.53 1.65
CA TYR A 139 0.25 18.83 1.89
C TYR A 139 0.12 18.29 3.33
N THR A 140 -1.11 18.28 3.83
CA THR A 140 -1.46 18.01 5.22
C THR A 140 -1.91 16.56 5.44
N VAL A 141 -1.94 16.13 6.71
CA VAL A 141 -2.54 14.83 7.11
C VAL A 141 -3.98 14.71 6.61
N ALA A 142 -4.77 15.80 6.69
CA ALA A 142 -6.16 15.83 6.26
C ALA A 142 -6.30 15.62 4.75
N GLN A 143 -5.50 16.33 3.94
CA GLN A 143 -5.51 16.18 2.48
C GLN A 143 -5.11 14.77 2.05
N GLU A 144 -4.11 14.17 2.71
CA GLU A 144 -3.71 12.77 2.43
C GLU A 144 -4.85 11.79 2.72
N ARG A 145 -5.58 12.00 3.82
CA ARG A 145 -6.74 11.19 4.20
C ARG A 145 -7.92 11.37 3.25
N GLU A 146 -8.25 12.62 2.89
CA GLU A 146 -9.32 12.93 1.95
C GLU A 146 -9.08 12.26 0.60
N LEU A 147 -7.85 12.31 0.10
CA LEU A 147 -7.46 11.62 -1.14
C LEU A 147 -7.58 10.09 -0.99
N ALA A 148 -7.12 9.52 0.13
CA ALA A 148 -7.26 8.09 0.38
C ALA A 148 -8.75 7.65 0.41
N ASP A 149 -9.60 8.44 1.06
CA ASP A 149 -11.02 8.14 1.18
C ASP A 149 -11.79 8.38 -0.13
N TYR A 150 -11.34 9.33 -0.95
CA TYR A 150 -11.83 9.52 -2.31
C TYR A 150 -11.51 8.31 -3.18
N ILE A 151 -10.27 7.85 -3.18
CA ILE A 151 -9.83 6.66 -3.93
C ILE A 151 -10.59 5.40 -3.48
N ASP A 152 -10.75 5.21 -2.17
CA ASP A 152 -11.56 4.13 -1.58
C ASP A 152 -13.00 4.14 -2.12
N LYS A 153 -13.59 5.34 -2.29
CA LYS A 153 -14.95 5.50 -2.82
C LYS A 153 -15.07 5.22 -4.31
N VAL A 154 -14.11 5.68 -5.12
CA VAL A 154 -14.25 5.66 -6.59
C VAL A 154 -13.71 4.40 -7.24
N PHE A 155 -12.63 3.80 -6.72
CA PHE A 155 -12.05 2.59 -7.29
C PHE A 155 -12.75 1.33 -6.77
N LYS A 156 -13.40 0.61 -7.67
CA LYS A 156 -13.99 -0.70 -7.41
C LYS A 156 -12.92 -1.70 -6.99
N GLY A 157 -13.27 -2.51 -6.00
CA GLY A 157 -12.35 -3.48 -5.39
C GLY A 157 -11.36 -2.87 -4.40
N PHE A 158 -11.34 -1.55 -4.25
CA PHE A 158 -10.59 -0.93 -3.16
C PHE A 158 -11.45 -0.91 -1.88
N GLY A 159 -10.73 -0.96 -0.77
CA GLY A 159 -11.20 -0.63 0.56
C GLY A 159 -10.17 0.31 1.20
N SER A 160 -10.40 0.75 2.43
CA SER A 160 -9.53 1.71 3.12
C SER A 160 -8.04 1.29 3.17
N ILE A 161 -7.74 -0.02 3.26
CA ILE A 161 -6.37 -0.56 3.16
C ILE A 161 -5.81 -0.37 1.74
N GLN A 162 -6.55 -0.77 0.70
CA GLN A 162 -6.06 -0.77 -0.68
C GLN A 162 -5.81 0.65 -1.20
N ALA A 163 -6.68 1.60 -0.85
CA ALA A 163 -6.49 3.00 -1.24
C ALA A 163 -5.18 3.58 -0.68
N ARG A 164 -4.87 3.29 0.60
CA ARG A 164 -3.62 3.75 1.25
C ARG A 164 -2.39 3.00 0.72
N SER A 165 -2.52 1.71 0.44
CA SER A 165 -1.46 0.94 -0.25
C SER A 165 -1.18 1.54 -1.62
N PHE A 166 -2.20 1.91 -2.39
CA PHE A 166 -2.06 2.51 -3.71
C PHE A 166 -1.30 3.84 -3.64
N LEU A 167 -1.77 4.79 -2.82
CA LEU A 167 -1.08 6.08 -2.61
C LEU A 167 0.36 5.89 -2.13
N GLN A 168 0.58 4.96 -1.21
CA GLN A 168 1.91 4.68 -0.70
C GLN A 168 2.84 4.11 -1.77
N THR A 169 2.33 3.26 -2.67
CA THR A 169 3.11 2.73 -3.80
C THR A 169 3.41 3.78 -4.87
N LEU A 170 2.58 4.83 -4.96
CA LEU A 170 2.84 6.00 -5.78
C LEU A 170 3.89 6.92 -5.17
N GLY A 171 4.09 6.89 -3.84
CA GLY A 171 5.00 7.80 -3.15
C GLY A 171 4.31 9.02 -2.55
N LEU A 172 2.98 8.96 -2.38
CA LEU A 172 2.13 10.08 -1.98
C LEU A 172 1.68 10.01 -0.53
N THR A 173 2.31 9.16 0.29
CA THR A 173 1.98 9.04 1.71
C THR A 173 3.14 9.30 2.64
N LYS A 174 2.95 10.23 3.57
CA LYS A 174 3.79 10.44 4.74
C LYS A 174 3.04 9.98 5.99
N TYR A 175 1.74 10.30 6.06
CA TYR A 175 0.94 10.25 7.28
C TYR A 175 -0.10 9.12 7.31
N GLU A 176 -0.75 8.81 6.19
CA GLU A 176 -1.66 7.69 6.08
C GLU A 176 -0.88 6.38 5.89
N ILE A 177 -1.45 5.31 6.44
CA ILE A 177 -0.79 4.01 6.55
C ILE A 177 -1.75 2.89 6.17
N PRO A 178 -1.37 1.98 5.27
CA PRO A 178 -2.15 0.77 5.05
C PRO A 178 -2.02 -0.17 6.25
N ILE A 179 -3.09 -0.29 7.04
CA ILE A 179 -3.15 -1.22 8.19
C ILE A 179 -3.36 -2.66 7.68
N THR A 180 -2.30 -3.26 7.16
CA THR A 180 -2.29 -4.64 6.62
C THR A 180 -2.37 -5.70 7.73
N PRO A 181 -2.73 -6.97 7.43
CA PRO A 181 -2.68 -8.05 8.42
C PRO A 181 -1.31 -8.19 9.10
N GLN A 182 -0.22 -7.91 8.38
CA GLN A 182 1.12 -7.88 8.93
C GLN A 182 1.28 -6.77 9.97
N PHE A 183 0.76 -5.58 9.67
CA PHE A 183 0.74 -4.44 10.58
C PHE A 183 -0.13 -4.68 11.82
N ILE A 184 -1.32 -5.26 11.66
CA ILE A 184 -2.17 -5.68 12.78
C ILE A 184 -1.43 -6.65 13.72
N GLY A 185 -0.74 -7.65 13.14
CA GLY A 185 0.05 -8.59 13.93
C GLY A 185 1.21 -7.90 14.67
N TRP A 186 1.82 -6.87 14.09
CA TRP A 186 2.83 -6.07 14.78
C TRP A 186 2.23 -5.24 15.91
N LEU A 187 1.10 -4.55 15.69
CA LEU A 187 0.39 -3.77 16.71
C LEU A 187 0.02 -4.62 17.92
N LYS A 188 -0.45 -5.85 17.69
CA LYS A 188 -0.74 -6.81 18.76
C LYS A 188 0.51 -7.11 19.61
N ASN A 189 1.65 -7.37 18.97
CA ASN A 189 2.90 -7.68 19.67
C ASN A 189 3.53 -6.45 20.33
N PHE A 190 3.31 -5.27 19.76
CA PHE A 190 3.72 -3.97 20.32
C PHE A 190 2.98 -3.68 21.64
N GLY A 191 1.76 -4.21 21.80
CA GLY A 191 0.89 -3.96 22.94
C GLY A 191 -0.13 -2.85 22.67
N PHE A 192 -0.53 -2.66 21.41
CA PHE A 192 -1.55 -1.68 21.05
C PHE A 192 -2.85 -1.98 21.81
N PRO A 193 -3.50 -0.98 22.44
CA PRO A 193 -4.52 -1.21 23.46
C PRO A 193 -5.85 -1.73 22.90
N ILE A 194 -6.03 -1.68 21.57
CA ILE A 194 -7.24 -2.17 20.90
C ILE A 194 -6.85 -3.31 19.96
N LEU A 195 -7.43 -4.48 20.21
CA LEU A 195 -7.29 -5.63 19.31
C LEU A 195 -8.46 -5.64 18.33
N PHE A 196 -8.17 -5.87 17.06
CA PHE A 196 -9.17 -5.88 16.00
C PHE A 196 -8.76 -6.84 14.88
N SER A 197 -9.76 -7.27 14.10
CA SER A 197 -9.56 -8.09 12.91
C SER A 197 -9.44 -7.22 11.66
N PRO A 198 -8.89 -7.75 10.56
CA PRO A 198 -8.92 -7.06 9.26
C PRO A 198 -10.33 -6.70 8.78
N ILE A 199 -11.37 -7.43 9.23
CA ILE A 199 -12.77 -7.19 8.86
C ILE A 199 -13.28 -5.90 9.51
N ALA A 200 -12.88 -5.61 10.75
CA ALA A 200 -13.27 -4.37 11.43
C ALA A 200 -12.79 -3.11 10.70
N LEU A 201 -11.66 -3.22 10.00
CA LEU A 201 -11.09 -2.13 9.18
C LEU A 201 -11.85 -1.86 7.88
N GLN A 202 -12.90 -2.63 7.56
CA GLN A 202 -13.82 -2.29 6.47
C GLN A 202 -14.75 -1.13 6.86
N ASP A 203 -14.98 -0.90 8.15
CA ASP A 203 -15.64 0.31 8.62
C ASP A 203 -14.66 1.49 8.57
N LYS A 204 -14.99 2.50 7.77
CA LYS A 204 -14.14 3.67 7.54
C LYS A 204 -13.89 4.47 8.82
N SER A 205 -14.91 4.62 9.67
CA SER A 205 -14.79 5.38 10.93
C SER A 205 -13.86 4.66 11.90
N PHE A 206 -13.97 3.34 11.99
CA PHE A 206 -13.09 2.51 12.77
C PHE A 206 -11.66 2.55 12.21
N TYR A 207 -11.51 2.50 10.88
CA TYR A 207 -10.21 2.66 10.23
C TYR A 207 -9.54 3.98 10.64
N HIS A 208 -10.25 5.10 10.50
CA HIS A 208 -9.75 6.43 10.88
C HIS A 208 -9.39 6.49 12.35
N PHE A 209 -10.22 5.92 13.23
CA PHE A 209 -9.98 5.89 14.65
C PHE A 209 -8.66 5.17 15.00
N ILE A 210 -8.42 3.99 14.43
CA ILE A 210 -7.16 3.26 14.60
C ILE A 210 -5.99 4.01 13.96
N SER A 211 -6.17 4.54 12.75
CA SER A 211 -5.15 5.33 12.03
C SER A 211 -4.71 6.54 12.85
N ASN A 212 -5.63 7.25 13.52
CA ASN A 212 -5.31 8.37 14.41
C ASN A 212 -4.39 7.96 15.57
N GLY A 213 -4.63 6.80 16.19
CA GLY A 213 -3.77 6.28 17.26
C GLY A 213 -2.37 5.97 16.77
N ILE A 214 -2.25 5.36 15.58
CA ILE A 214 -0.96 5.06 14.95
C ILE A 214 -0.23 6.34 14.55
N GLN A 215 -0.94 7.31 13.97
CA GLN A 215 -0.39 8.61 13.57
C GLN A 215 0.13 9.38 14.78
N LEU A 216 -0.62 9.44 15.88
CA LEU A 216 -0.18 10.08 17.12
C LEU A 216 1.08 9.41 17.69
N LEU A 217 1.11 8.08 17.73
CA LEU A 217 2.29 7.33 18.16
C LEU A 217 3.53 7.67 17.31
N CYS A 218 3.35 7.72 16.00
CA CYS A 218 4.39 8.06 15.03
C CYS A 218 4.86 9.51 15.18
N GLU A 219 3.94 10.46 15.34
CA GLU A 219 4.22 11.87 15.59
C GLU A 219 5.06 12.05 16.86
N LYS A 220 4.63 11.46 17.98
CA LYS A 220 5.36 11.50 19.25
C LYS A 220 6.75 10.87 19.16
N ALA A 221 6.91 9.87 18.30
CA ALA A 221 8.19 9.22 18.04
C ALA A 221 9.04 9.91 16.95
N ASN A 222 8.57 11.01 16.36
CA ASN A 222 9.20 11.69 15.22
C ASN A 222 9.53 10.73 14.06
N ILE A 223 8.62 9.81 13.77
CA ILE A 223 8.73 8.82 12.70
C ILE A 223 7.50 8.97 11.80
N TYR A 224 7.68 8.98 10.48
CA TYR A 224 6.55 8.99 9.56
C TYR A 224 5.86 7.61 9.52
N PRO A 225 4.52 7.55 9.58
CA PRO A 225 3.76 6.29 9.48
C PRO A 225 4.16 5.41 8.28
N CYS A 226 4.44 6.01 7.12
CA CYS A 226 4.88 5.25 5.95
C CYS A 226 6.23 4.53 6.13
N LEU A 227 7.12 5.02 7.00
CA LEU A 227 8.38 4.36 7.35
C LEU A 227 8.14 3.21 8.32
N LEU A 228 7.31 3.44 9.35
CA LEU A 228 6.97 2.40 10.30
C LEU A 228 6.36 1.18 9.58
N ASP A 229 5.45 1.40 8.63
CA ASP A 229 4.91 0.35 7.77
C ASP A 229 6.01 -0.45 7.03
N ALA A 230 6.94 0.24 6.36
CA ALA A 230 8.04 -0.42 5.65
C ALA A 230 8.96 -1.21 6.60
N THR A 231 9.19 -0.70 7.81
CA THR A 231 9.95 -1.39 8.85
C THR A 231 9.20 -2.65 9.30
N VAL A 232 7.90 -2.56 9.56
CA VAL A 232 7.07 -3.71 9.95
C VAL A 232 7.08 -4.78 8.87
N PHE A 233 6.88 -4.39 7.62
CA PHE A 233 6.90 -5.29 6.47
C PHE A 233 8.25 -6.02 6.36
N SER A 234 9.36 -5.27 6.37
CA SER A 234 10.70 -5.85 6.20
C SER A 234 11.21 -6.67 7.39
N SER A 235 10.70 -6.42 8.61
CA SER A 235 11.08 -7.18 9.81
C SER A 235 10.61 -8.64 9.79
N LYS A 236 9.54 -8.95 9.04
CA LYS A 236 9.06 -10.33 8.86
C LYS A 236 9.87 -11.08 7.80
N ASP A 237 10.28 -10.40 6.74
CA ASP A 237 11.18 -10.98 5.73
C ASP A 237 12.52 -11.39 6.33
N THR A 238 13.02 -10.67 7.35
CA THR A 238 14.26 -11.03 8.03
C THR A 238 14.12 -12.30 8.88
N LYS A 239 12.94 -12.57 9.45
CA LYS A 239 12.68 -13.82 10.20
C LYS A 239 12.54 -15.02 9.26
N ALA A 240 11.87 -14.84 8.13
CA ALA A 240 11.79 -15.87 7.08
C ALA A 240 13.18 -16.19 6.50
N TRP A 241 13.99 -15.15 6.19
CA TRP A 241 15.37 -15.28 5.72
C TRP A 241 16.31 -15.94 6.74
N LYS A 242 16.21 -15.57 8.03
CA LYS A 242 16.97 -16.23 9.10
C LYS A 242 16.58 -17.70 9.25
N SER A 243 15.31 -18.05 9.09
CA SER A 243 14.87 -19.46 9.13
C SER A 243 15.38 -20.29 7.94
N SER A 244 15.53 -19.70 6.76
CA SER A 244 16.08 -20.37 5.57
C SER A 244 17.60 -20.53 5.63
N ILE A 245 18.32 -19.65 6.31
CA ILE A 245 19.78 -19.80 6.54
C ILE A 245 20.07 -20.89 7.57
N ILE A 246 19.23 -21.03 8.60
CA ILE A 246 19.41 -22.08 9.63
C ILE A 246 19.10 -23.47 9.06
N LYS A 247 18.16 -23.59 8.10
CA LYS A 247 17.91 -24.86 7.39
C LYS A 247 18.95 -25.20 6.31
N GLY A 248 19.75 -24.25 5.84
CA GLY A 248 20.77 -24.44 4.80
C GLY A 248 22.19 -24.70 5.32
N ARG A 249 22.37 -24.92 6.63
CA ARG A 249 23.68 -25.26 7.26
C ARG A 249 23.66 -26.61 7.98
N GLY A 250 22.73 -27.49 7.60
CA GLY A 250 22.58 -28.81 8.16
C GLY A 250 22.15 -29.83 7.11
N GLU A 251 22.91 -29.90 6.01
CA GLU A 251 23.06 -31.09 5.16
C GLU A 251 24.51 -31.14 4.66
#